data_AF-A0A9E4XHV7-F1
#
_entry.id   AF-A0A9E4XHV7-F1
#
_cell.length_a   1.000
_cell.length_b   1.000
_cell.length_c   1.000
_cell.angle_alpha   90.00
_cell.angle_beta   90.00
_cell.angle_gamma   90.00
#
_symmetry.space_group_name_H-M   'P 1'
#
loop_
_entity.id
_entity.type
_entity.pdbx_description
1 polymer ?
#
loop_
_entity_poly.entity_id
_entity_poly.type
_entity_poly.pdbx_seq_one_letter_code
_entity_poly.pdbx_strand_id
1 'polypeptide(L)' 'SMRSWDEELDFRELIKTDQVVASKVSTEDLDDLFDYGFYLSHVDHIFERAGISDTEID' A
#
# COMPACT_ATOMS: atom_id res chain seq x y z
N SER A 1 -7.46 10.69 5.98
CA SER A 1 -6.38 10.10 6.81
C SER A 1 -6.68 10.10 8.31
N MET A 2 -7.35 11.13 8.88
CA MET A 2 -7.70 11.11 10.33
C MET A 2 -8.79 10.09 10.69
N ARG A 3 -9.91 10.02 9.96
CA ARG A 3 -11.03 9.10 10.27
C ARG A 3 -10.66 7.61 10.30
N SER A 4 -9.79 7.16 9.40
CA SER A 4 -9.34 5.75 9.35
C SER A 4 -8.49 5.36 10.55
N TRP A 5 -7.77 6.32 11.14
CA TRP A 5 -6.91 6.09 12.30
C TRP A 5 -7.69 6.16 13.62
N ASP A 6 -8.69 7.05 13.70
CA ASP A 6 -9.56 7.18 14.88
C ASP A 6 -10.59 6.04 15.00
N GLU A 7 -11.02 5.44 13.88
CA GLU A 7 -12.10 4.45 13.87
C GLU A 7 -11.63 2.99 13.60
N GLU A 8 -10.31 2.74 13.51
CA GLU A 8 -9.72 1.46 13.08
C GLU A 8 -10.32 0.92 11.76
N LEU A 9 -10.83 1.82 10.91
CA LEU A 9 -11.45 1.47 9.65
C LEU A 9 -10.42 1.35 8.55
N ASP A 10 -10.61 0.37 7.68
CA ASP A 10 -9.77 0.20 6.50
C ASP A 10 -9.88 1.45 5.61
N PHE A 11 -8.77 2.17 5.48
CA PHE A 11 -8.67 3.38 4.70
C PHE A 11 -9.03 3.16 3.22
N ARG A 12 -8.79 1.95 2.70
CA ARG A 12 -9.15 1.58 1.32
C ARG A 12 -10.66 1.53 1.15
N GLU A 13 -11.36 0.87 2.06
CA GLU A 13 -12.82 0.81 2.05
C GLU A 13 -13.42 2.23 2.19
N LEU A 14 -12.86 3.04 3.08
CA LEU A 14 -13.30 4.43 3.24
C LEU A 14 -13.12 5.27 1.96
N ILE A 15 -12.01 5.11 1.24
CA ILE A 15 -11.76 5.83 -0.02
C ILE A 15 -12.61 5.28 -1.17
N LYS A 16 -12.79 3.96 -1.26
CA LYS A 16 -13.65 3.33 -2.27
C LYS A 16 -15.11 3.75 -2.14
N THR A 17 -15.57 3.95 -0.91
CA THR A 17 -16.96 4.34 -0.61
C THR A 17 -17.18 5.85 -0.70
N ASP A 18 -16.12 6.65 -0.78
CA ASP A 18 -16.22 8.11 -0.89
C ASP A 18 -16.66 8.53 -2.31
N GLN A 19 -17.86 9.10 -2.42
CA GLN A 19 -18.42 9.54 -3.70
C GLN A 19 -17.56 10.57 -4.44
N VAL A 20 -16.78 11.39 -3.71
CA VAL A 20 -15.89 12.38 -4.35
C VAL A 20 -14.75 11.67 -5.05
N VAL A 21 -14.23 10.59 -4.46
CA VAL A 21 -13.13 9.82 -5.03
C VAL A 21 -13.61 8.93 -6.17
N ALA A 22 -14.72 8.21 -5.97
CA ALA A 22 -15.34 7.39 -7.01
C ALA A 22 -15.79 8.20 -8.25
N SER A 23 -16.05 9.51 -8.11
CA SER A 23 -16.38 10.37 -9.25
C SER A 23 -15.18 10.78 -10.12
N LYS A 24 -13.96 10.59 -9.61
CA LYS A 24 -12.72 11.04 -10.26
C LYS A 24 -11.77 9.92 -10.64
N VAL A 25 -11.83 8.79 -9.95
CA VAL A 25 -10.93 7.66 -10.11
C VAL A 25 -11.76 6.38 -10.13
N SER A 26 -11.50 5.52 -11.11
CA SER A 26 -12.18 4.23 -11.24
C SER A 26 -11.77 3.30 -10.11
N THR A 27 -12.62 2.34 -9.76
CA THR A 27 -12.29 1.36 -8.72
C THR A 27 -11.04 0.54 -9.07
N GLU A 28 -10.84 0.24 -10.35
CA GLU A 28 -9.64 -0.44 -10.86
C GLU A 28 -8.37 0.40 -10.67
N ASP A 29 -8.41 1.69 -11.03
CA ASP A 29 -7.27 2.60 -10.82
C ASP A 29 -6.94 2.78 -9.32
N LEU A 30 -7.96 2.77 -8.45
CA LEU A 30 -7.76 2.80 -7.00
C LEU A 30 -7.12 1.50 -6.50
N ASP A 31 -7.55 0.35 -7.00
CA ASP A 31 -6.97 -0.95 -6.64
C ASP A 31 -5.50 -1.02 -7.06
N ASP A 32 -5.15 -0.53 -8.25
CA ASP A 32 -3.76 -0.43 -8.71
C ASP A 32 -2.93 0.54 -7.85
N LEU A 33 -3.51 1.68 -7.44
CA LEU A 33 -2.88 2.63 -6.51
C LEU A 33 -2.55 2.01 -5.15
N PHE A 34 -3.33 1.00 -4.76
CA PHE A 34 -3.16 0.27 -3.52
C PHE A 34 -2.43 -1.06 -3.72
N ASP A 35 -1.89 -1.38 -4.91
CA ASP A 35 -1.10 -2.59 -5.10
C ASP A 35 0.24 -2.50 -4.36
N TYR A 36 0.33 -3.25 -3.25
CA TYR A 36 1.56 -3.34 -2.46
C TYR A 36 2.73 -3.96 -3.24
N GLY A 37 2.46 -4.77 -4.27
CA GLY A 37 3.49 -5.41 -5.09
C GLY A 37 4.41 -4.39 -5.77
N PHE A 38 3.86 -3.27 -6.23
CA PHE A 38 4.66 -2.19 -6.80
C PHE A 38 5.59 -1.54 -5.78
N TYR A 39 5.09 -1.30 -4.56
CA TYR A 39 5.87 -0.66 -3.49
C TYR A 39 6.94 -1.57 -2.87
N LEU A 40 6.77 -2.88 -2.95
CA LEU A 40 7.73 -3.86 -2.43
C LEU A 40 8.85 -4.22 -3.44
N SER A 41 8.72 -3.80 -4.71
CA SER A 41 9.66 -4.14 -5.79
C SER A 41 11.13 -3.75 -5.55
N HIS A 42 11.38 -2.75 -4.70
CA HIS A 42 12.72 -2.27 -4.38
C HIS A 42 13.21 -2.71 -3.00
N VAL A 43 12.40 -3.48 -2.26
CA VAL A 43 12.76 -3.96 -0.92
C VAL A 43 13.97 -4.85 -1.01
N ASP A 44 14.02 -5.76 -1.99
CA ASP A 44 15.18 -6.64 -2.20
C ASP A 44 16.47 -5.83 -2.41
N HIS A 45 16.41 -4.78 -3.24
CA HIS A 45 17.56 -3.90 -3.49
C HIS A 45 17.98 -3.09 -2.25
N ILE A 46 17.03 -2.71 -1.39
CA ILE A 46 17.32 -2.03 -0.11
C ILE A 46 17.98 -3.01 0.88
N PHE A 47 17.49 -4.24 0.97
CA PHE A 47 18.04 -5.29 1.83
C PHE A 47 19.44 -5.72 1.38
N GLU A 48 19.67 -5.82 0.07
CA GLU A 48 20.98 -6.08 -0.53
C GLU A 48 21.97 -4.97 -0.23
N ARG A 49 21.57 -3.71 -0.42
CA ARG A 49 22.39 -2.54 -0.07
C ARG A 49 22.69 -2.45 1.43
N ALA A 50 21.75 -2.85 2.28
CA ALA A 50 21.91 -2.83 3.72
C ALA A 50 22.77 -4.00 4.25
N GLY A 51 23.14 -4.96 3.39
CA GLY A 51 23.94 -6.13 3.77
C GLY A 51 23.18 -7.14 4.62
N ILE A 52 21.84 -7.16 4.52
CA ILE A 52 20.94 -8.02 5.31
C ILE A 52 20.30 -9.11 4.41
N SER A 53 20.61 -9.12 3.12
CA SER A 53 20.02 -10.02 2.11
C SER A 53 20.46 -11.47 2.21
N ASP A 54 21.49 -11.79 2.99
CA ASP A 54 21.88 -13.16 3.32
C ASP A 54 22.22 -13.22 4.81
N THR A 55 21.24 -13.61 5.63
CA THR A 55 21.59 -14.40 6.81
C THR A 55 21.36 -15.85 6.38
N GLU A 56 22.44 -16.51 5.94
CA GLU A 56 22.52 -17.97 6.03
C GLU A 56 22.12 -18.32 7.47
N ILE A 57 20.95 -18.95 7.62
CA ILE A 57 20.56 -19.58 8.87
C ILE A 57 21.41 -20.85 8.94
N ASP A 58 22.49 -20.82 9.72
CA ASP A 58 23.09 -22.03 10.27
C ASP A 58 22.20 -22.57 11.41
#